data_AF-A0A952Z8I0-F1
#
_entry.id   AF-A0A952Z8I0-F1
#
_cell.length_a   1.000
_cell.length_b   1.000
_cell.length_c   1.000
_cell.angle_alpha   90.00
_cell.angle_beta   90.00
_cell.angle_gamma   90.00
#
_symmetry.space_group_name_H-M   'P 1'
#
loop_
_entity.id
_entity.type
_entity.pdbx_description
1 polymer ?
#
loop_
_entity_poly.entity_id
_entity_poly.type
_entity_poly.pdbx_seq_one_letter_code
_entity_poly.pdbx_strand_id
1 'polypeptide(L)'
;MTMFYKMFPCRVRTTNGKDILFTGSLLAEAVIDRHNEKQRLALYRTKSGHFVAETLTWAKRLGTMGKCEGKVCMNAEEVRAFLGHQSEAVEMYKKVGFL
;
A
#
# COMPACT_ATOMS: atom_id res chain seq x y z
N MET A 1 -16.43 16.69 -8.29
CA MET A 1 -16.12 16.54 -6.85
C MET A 1 -14.89 15.66 -6.71
N THR A 2 -13.71 16.26 -6.66
CA THR A 2 -12.44 15.54 -6.48
C THR A 2 -12.32 15.21 -5.00
N MET A 3 -12.59 13.96 -4.60
CA MET A 3 -12.37 13.53 -3.23
C MET A 3 -10.87 13.64 -2.93
N PHE A 4 -10.49 14.68 -2.19
CA PHE A 4 -9.21 14.73 -1.51
C PHE A 4 -9.24 13.65 -0.44
N TYR A 5 -8.74 12.46 -0.78
CA TYR A 5 -8.44 11.45 0.22
C TYR A 5 -7.32 12.02 1.09
N LYS A 6 -7.68 12.55 2.26
CA LYS A 6 -6.71 12.77 3.36
C LYS A 6 -5.96 11.45 3.47
N MET A 7 -4.68 11.46 3.11
CA MET A 7 -3.75 10.35 3.36
C MET A 7 -3.70 10.19 4.89
N PHE A 8 -4.61 9.39 5.43
CA PHE A 8 -4.51 8.95 6.81
C PHE A 8 -3.26 8.06 6.85
N PRO A 9 -2.23 8.44 7.62
CA PRO A 9 -1.01 7.67 7.64
C PRO A 9 -1.36 6.31 8.26
N CYS A 10 -1.41 5.29 7.43
CA CYS A 10 -1.56 3.95 7.95
C CYS A 10 -0.33 3.64 8.80
N ARG A 11 -0.57 3.03 9.96
CA ARG A 11 0.51 2.53 10.79
C ARG A 11 1.17 1.39 10.04
N VAL A 12 2.40 1.63 9.58
CA VAL A 12 3.20 0.61 8.92
C VAL A 12 3.87 -0.18 10.01
N ARG A 13 3.60 -1.49 10.07
CA ARG A 13 4.27 -2.38 11.00
C ARG A 13 5.63 -2.75 10.43
N THR A 14 6.67 -2.25 11.06
CA THR A 14 8.04 -2.60 10.71
C THR A 14 8.32 -4.08 11.01
N THR A 15 9.35 -4.64 10.38
CA THR A 15 9.84 -6.00 10.64
C THR A 15 10.18 -6.25 12.12
N ASN A 16 10.49 -5.18 12.87
CA ASN A 16 10.76 -5.22 14.31
C ASN A 16 9.50 -5.02 15.17
N GLY A 17 8.31 -5.11 14.59
CA GLY A 17 7.03 -5.03 15.30
C GLY A 17 6.60 -3.62 15.75
N LYS A 18 7.37 -2.58 15.42
CA LYS A 18 7.02 -1.17 15.73
C LYS A 18 6.14 -0.57 14.64
N ASP A 19 5.04 0.05 15.04
CA ASP A 19 4.21 0.88 14.18
C ASP A 19 4.88 2.24 13.96
N ILE A 20 5.19 2.57 12.71
CA ILE A 20 5.75 3.87 12.33
C ILE A 20 4.75 4.67 11.49
N LEU A 21 4.74 5.99 11.72
CA LEU A 21 4.03 6.95 10.89
C LEU A 21 4.92 7.23 9.67
N PHE A 22 4.52 6.74 8.50
CA PHE A 22 5.37 6.74 7.32
C PHE A 22 5.36 8.10 6.59
N THR A 23 6.55 8.59 6.22
CA THR A 23 6.77 9.90 5.55
C THR A 23 7.72 9.80 4.34
N GLY A 24 7.70 8.69 3.61
CA GLY A 24 8.50 8.52 2.39
C GLY A 24 7.79 8.95 1.11
N SER A 25 8.49 8.82 -0.02
CA SER A 25 7.97 9.20 -1.34
C SER A 25 7.14 8.07 -1.94
N LEU A 26 5.94 8.38 -2.43
CA LEU A 26 5.11 7.42 -3.16
C LEU A 26 5.79 7.07 -4.49
N LEU A 27 6.03 5.78 -4.71
CA LEU A 27 6.57 5.26 -5.97
C LEU A 27 5.46 4.85 -6.93
N ALA A 28 4.47 4.12 -6.41
CA ALA A 28 3.34 3.67 -7.19
C ALA A 28 2.12 3.46 -6.29
N GLU A 29 0.94 3.58 -6.88
CA GLU A 29 -0.30 3.16 -6.25
C GLU A 29 -1.20 2.46 -7.26
N ALA A 30 -2.06 1.58 -6.74
CA ALA A 30 -3.14 0.96 -7.46
C ALA A 30 -4.39 0.96 -6.59
N VAL A 31 -5.53 1.06 -7.24
CA VAL A 31 -6.83 1.00 -6.59
C VAL A 31 -7.62 -0.11 -7.24
N ILE A 32 -7.92 -1.13 -6.46
CA ILE A 32 -8.75 -2.27 -6.82
C ILE A 32 -10.14 -1.97 -6.30
N ASP A 33 -11.08 -1.80 -7.21
CA ASP A 33 -12.47 -1.53 -6.88
C ASP A 33 -13.32 -2.79 -7.11
N ARG A 34 -13.77 -3.43 -6.01
CA ARG A 34 -14.66 -4.58 -6.04
C ARG A 34 -16.07 -4.15 -5.65
N HIS A 35 -17.05 -5.00 -5.95
CA HIS A 35 -18.47 -4.70 -5.78
C HIS A 35 -18.82 -4.18 -4.36
N ASN A 36 -18.24 -4.78 -3.31
CA ASN A 36 -18.53 -4.45 -1.91
C ASN A 36 -17.33 -3.86 -1.14
N GLU A 37 -16.15 -3.83 -1.75
CA GLU A 37 -14.90 -3.48 -1.10
C GLU A 37 -14.03 -2.68 -2.06
N LYS A 38 -13.35 -1.66 -1.56
CA LYS A 38 -12.29 -0.98 -2.29
C LYS A 38 -10.99 -1.32 -1.59
N GLN A 39 -9.93 -1.58 -2.34
CA GLN A 39 -8.60 -1.82 -1.81
C GLN A 39 -7.61 -0.90 -2.53
N ARG A 40 -6.78 -0.19 -1.79
CA ARG A 40 -5.67 0.60 -2.31
C ARG A 40 -4.39 -0.09 -1.93
N LEU A 41 -3.55 -0.31 -2.93
CA LEU A 41 -2.18 -0.74 -2.79
C LEU A 41 -1.31 0.50 -3.00
N ALA A 42 -0.39 0.76 -2.10
CA ALA A 42 0.59 1.83 -2.26
C ALA A 42 1.98 1.30 -1.96
N LEU A 43 2.94 1.73 -2.76
CA LEU A 43 4.34 1.41 -2.60
C LEU A 43 5.11 2.71 -2.46
N TYR A 44 5.93 2.79 -1.43
CA TYR A 44 6.73 3.96 -1.13
C TYR A 44 8.20 3.59 -0.98
N ARG A 45 9.08 4.60 -1.10
CA ARG A 45 10.50 4.49 -0.81
C ARG A 45 10.86 5.30 0.43
N THR A 46 11.56 4.70 1.38
CA THR A 46 12.14 5.42 2.51
C THR A 46 13.35 6.23 2.06
N LYS A 47 13.71 7.25 2.85
CA LYS A 47 14.97 7.99 2.66
C LYS A 47 16.21 7.09 2.80
N SER A 48 16.10 6.01 3.57
CA SER A 48 17.16 4.99 3.73
C SER A 48 17.23 4.00 2.56
N GLY A 49 16.37 4.12 1.54
CA GLY A 49 16.36 3.26 0.36
C GLY A 49 15.52 1.98 0.48
N HIS A 50 14.84 1.74 1.61
CA HIS A 50 13.93 0.60 1.79
C HIS A 50 12.57 0.85 1.12
N PHE A 51 11.84 -0.22 0.87
CA PHE A 51 10.49 -0.14 0.33
C PHE A 51 9.45 -0.26 1.45
N VAL A 52 8.32 0.41 1.28
CA VAL A 52 7.19 0.28 2.20
C VAL A 52 5.96 -0.02 1.37
N ALA A 53 5.41 -1.21 1.57
CA ALA A 53 4.19 -1.65 0.93
C ALA A 53 3.02 -1.44 1.89
N GLU A 54 1.95 -0.85 1.39
CA GLU A 54 0.74 -0.51 2.13
C GLU A 54 -0.49 -1.07 1.40
N THR A 55 -1.38 -1.67 2.18
CA THR A 55 -2.70 -2.10 1.74
C THR A 55 -3.75 -1.42 2.61
N LEU A 56 -4.71 -0.78 1.98
CA LEU A 56 -5.81 -0.12 2.66
C LEU A 56 -7.12 -0.61 2.07
N THR A 57 -7.96 -1.19 2.90
CA THR A 57 -9.21 -1.82 2.49
C THR A 57 -10.38 -1.09 3.12
N TRP A 58 -11.39 -0.76 2.31
CA TRP A 58 -12.62 -0.08 2.71
C TRP A 58 -13.82 -0.95 2.36
N ALA A 59 -14.66 -1.24 3.36
CA ALA A 59 -15.95 -1.86 3.11
C ALA A 59 -16.96 -0.78 2.67
N LYS A 60 -17.45 -0.87 1.43
CA LYS A 60 -18.37 0.14 0.86
C LYS A 60 -19.69 0.23 1.63
N ARG A 61 -20.17 -0.89 2.16
CA ARG A 61 -21.46 -0.98 2.87
C ARG A 61 -21.50 -0.25 4.21
N LEU A 62 -20.37 -0.12 4.90
CA LEU A 62 -20.34 0.40 6.27
C LEU A 62 -19.72 1.81 6.37
N GLY A 63 -19.22 2.36 5.25
CA GLY A 63 -18.52 3.65 5.25
C GLY A 63 -17.29 3.70 6.17
N THR A 64 -16.89 2.56 6.74
CA THR A 64 -15.83 2.44 7.73
C THR A 64 -14.56 1.97 7.04
N MET A 65 -13.41 2.55 7.40
CA MET A 65 -12.11 1.98 7.05
C MET A 65 -12.07 0.55 7.60
N GLY A 66 -11.91 -0.43 6.71
CA GLY A 66 -11.96 -1.83 7.07
C GLY A 66 -10.66 -2.26 7.74
N LYS A 67 -9.55 -2.17 7.00
CA LYS A 67 -8.24 -2.60 7.49
C LYS A 67 -7.15 -1.80 6.78
N CYS A 68 -6.17 -1.32 7.53
CA CYS A 68 -4.94 -0.82 6.93
C CYS A 68 -3.74 -1.60 7.45
N GLU A 69 -2.93 -2.11 6.54
CA GLU A 69 -1.73 -2.86 6.86
C GLU A 69 -0.58 -2.32 6.02
N GLY A 70 0.52 -1.97 6.67
CA GLY A 70 1.76 -1.64 6.00
C GLY A 70 2.89 -2.54 6.47
N LYS A 71 3.80 -2.89 5.56
CA LYS A 71 5.02 -3.65 5.84
C LYS A 71 6.22 -2.95 5.20
N VAL A 72 7.31 -2.86 5.96
CA VAL A 72 8.61 -2.49 5.39
C VAL A 72 9.18 -3.72 4.69
N CYS A 73 9.53 -3.56 3.43
CA CYS A 73 10.08 -4.58 2.57
C CYS A 73 11.52 -4.23 2.19
N MET A 74 12.43 -5.19 2.29
CA MET A 74 13.84 -4.98 1.94
C MET A 74 14.11 -5.13 0.44
N ASN A 75 13.29 -5.91 -0.27
CA ASN A 75 13.46 -6.22 -1.68
C ASN A 75 12.10 -6.29 -2.41
N ALA A 76 12.16 -6.38 -3.74
CA ALA A 76 10.98 -6.50 -4.59
C ALA A 76 10.17 -7.78 -4.33
N GLU A 77 10.82 -8.88 -3.93
CA GLU A 77 10.15 -10.14 -3.61
C GLU A 77 9.23 -10.02 -2.39
N GLU A 78 9.69 -9.37 -1.33
CA GLU A 78 8.89 -9.10 -0.14
C GLU A 78 7.71 -8.17 -0.44
N VAL A 79 7.91 -7.19 -1.34
CA VAL A 79 6.82 -6.30 -1.79
C VAL A 79 5.77 -7.11 -2.55
N ARG A 80 6.19 -8.00 -3.45
CA ARG A 80 5.30 -8.89 -4.20
C ARG A 80 4.56 -9.87 -3.29
N ALA A 81 5.25 -10.43 -2.31
CA ALA A 81 4.64 -11.33 -1.32
C ALA A 81 3.59 -10.62 -0.46
N PHE A 82 3.77 -9.33 -0.16
CA PHE A 82 2.83 -8.56 0.66
C PHE A 82 1.64 -8.00 -0.12
N LEU A 83 1.88 -7.37 -1.26
CA LEU A 83 0.81 -6.75 -2.08
C LEU A 83 0.09 -7.78 -2.98
N GLY A 84 0.67 -8.98 -3.16
CA GLY A 84 0.10 -10.08 -3.92
C GLY A 84 0.25 -9.92 -5.44
N HIS A 85 -0.37 -10.84 -6.19
CA HIS A 85 -0.22 -10.94 -7.64
C HIS A 85 -1.45 -10.47 -8.43
N GLN A 86 -2.24 -9.56 -7.87
CA GLN A 86 -3.39 -9.01 -8.60
C GLN A 86 -2.91 -8.18 -9.80
N SER A 87 -3.66 -8.19 -10.91
CA SER A 87 -3.27 -7.51 -12.15
C SER A 87 -2.91 -6.04 -11.94
N GLU A 88 -3.62 -5.35 -11.06
CA GLU A 88 -3.38 -3.96 -10.70
C GLU A 88 -2.07 -3.77 -9.91
N ALA A 89 -1.68 -4.75 -9.09
CA ALA A 89 -0.39 -4.78 -8.41
C ALA A 89 0.76 -5.04 -9.41
N VAL A 90 0.53 -5.89 -10.41
CA VAL A 90 1.50 -6.19 -11.48
C VAL A 90 1.86 -4.93 -12.27
N GLU A 91 0.87 -4.10 -12.59
CA GLU A 91 1.12 -2.81 -13.27
C GLU A 91 1.90 -1.84 -12.39
N MET A 92 1.70 -1.86 -11.06
CA MET A 92 2.56 -1.11 -10.14
C MET A 92 4.00 -1.61 -10.20
N TYR A 93 4.22 -2.92 -10.18
CA TYR A 93 5.56 -3.51 -10.21
C TYR A 93 6.34 -3.12 -11.46
N LYS A 94 5.71 -3.15 -12.63
CA LYS A 94 6.34 -2.70 -13.88
C LYS A 94 6.76 -1.22 -13.81
N LYS A 95 5.89 -0.34 -13.27
CA LYS A 95 6.18 1.09 -13.15
C LYS A 95 7.39 1.39 -12.26
N VAL A 96 7.63 0.56 -11.24
CA VAL A 96 8.77 0.72 -10.32
C VAL A 96 9.98 -0.13 -10.69
N GLY A 97 9.93 -0.88 -11.80
CA GLY A 97 11.01 -1.74 -12.26
C GLY A 97 11.22 -3.02 -11.45
N PHE A 98 10.15 -3.56 -10.85
CA PHE A 98 10.18 -4.83 -10.10
C PHE A 98 9.84 -6.06 -10.97
N LEU A 99 9.47 -5.82 -12.24
CA LEU A 99 9.23 -6.76 -13.33
C LEU A 99 9.81 -6.14 -14.60
#